data_AF-A0A6A1Q0N4-F1
#
_entry.id   AF-A0A6A1Q0N4-F1
#
_cell.length_a   1.000
_cell.length_b   1.000
_cell.length_c   1.000
_cell.angle_alpha   90.00
_cell.angle_beta   90.00
_cell.angle_gamma   90.00
#
_symmetry.space_group_name_H-M   'P 1'
#
loop_
_entity.id
_entity.type
_entity.pdbx_description
1 polymer ?
#
loop_
_entity_poly.entity_id
_entity_poly.type
_entity_poly.pdbx_seq_one_letter_code
_entity_poly.pdbx_strand_id
1 'polypeptide(L)'
;RLEAPEDKSFGSSLMETEVNLDSYQTALEEVLSWLLSAEDTLQAQGEISNDVEEVKEQFHTHEGYMMDLTSHQGRVGNVLQLGSQLIGTGKLSEDEETEVQEQMNLLNSRWECLRVASMEKQS
;
A
#
# COMPACT_ATOMS: atom_id res chain seq x y z
N ARG A 1 -20.04 28.30 50.61
CA ARG A 1 -20.21 28.68 49.19
C ARG A 1 -18.81 28.84 48.62
N LEU A 2 -18.34 27.84 47.87
CA LEU A 2 -17.13 27.91 47.06
C LEU A 2 -17.57 27.60 45.62
N GLU A 3 -17.14 28.45 44.71
CA GLU A 3 -17.51 28.49 43.30
C GLU A 3 -16.70 27.44 42.53
N ALA A 4 -17.37 26.73 41.62
CA ALA A 4 -16.70 25.93 40.60
C ALA A 4 -16.20 26.84 39.47
N PRO A 5 -15.12 26.47 38.76
CA PRO A 5 -14.91 26.94 37.40
C PRO A 5 -15.31 25.84 36.40
N GLU A 6 -16.31 26.12 35.58
CA GLU A 6 -16.49 25.52 34.25
C GLU A 6 -15.83 26.46 33.22
N ASP A 7 -14.92 25.97 32.36
CA ASP A 7 -14.80 26.34 30.93
C ASP A 7 -13.70 25.50 30.25
N LYS A 8 -14.06 24.54 29.39
CA LYS A 8 -14.19 24.60 27.91
C LYS A 8 -12.87 24.56 27.13
N SER A 9 -12.88 23.59 26.20
CA SER A 9 -12.25 23.59 24.89
C SER A 9 -10.72 23.68 24.81
N PHE A 10 -10.11 22.54 24.52
CA PHE A 10 -9.35 22.45 23.28
C PHE A 10 -9.96 21.34 22.44
N GLY A 11 -10.94 21.72 21.61
CA GLY A 11 -11.05 21.03 20.33
C GLY A 11 -9.69 21.11 19.66
N SER A 12 -8.95 20.00 19.65
CA SER A 12 -7.85 19.84 18.71
C SER A 12 -8.48 19.59 17.35
N SER A 13 -9.05 20.65 16.77
CA SER A 13 -9.19 20.73 15.33
C SER A 13 -7.77 20.82 14.78
N LEU A 14 -7.29 19.69 14.30
CA LEU A 14 -6.09 19.60 13.48
C LEU A 14 -6.43 18.66 12.36
N MET A 15 -7.28 19.15 11.46
CA MET A 15 -7.59 18.59 10.14
C MET A 15 -7.26 17.10 10.05
N GLU A 16 -8.09 16.24 10.64
CA GLU A 16 -8.22 14.90 10.08
C GLU A 16 -8.68 15.17 8.66
N THR A 17 -7.75 15.12 7.70
CA THR A 17 -8.06 15.17 6.29
C THR A 17 -9.16 14.14 6.12
N GLU A 18 -10.40 14.58 5.89
CA GLU A 18 -11.53 13.65 5.84
C GLU A 18 -11.20 12.61 4.78
N VAL A 19 -10.93 11.39 5.23
CA VAL A 19 -10.70 10.26 4.35
C VAL A 19 -12.00 10.07 3.60
N ASN A 20 -11.94 10.33 2.31
CA ASN A 20 -13.06 10.25 1.41
C ASN A 20 -12.72 9.29 0.27
N LEU A 21 -13.77 8.85 -0.42
CA LEU A 21 -13.64 7.85 -1.47
C LEU A 21 -12.65 8.28 -2.56
N ASP A 22 -12.63 9.55 -2.95
CA ASP A 22 -11.73 10.09 -3.98
C ASP A 22 -10.24 9.96 -3.59
N SER A 23 -9.89 10.34 -2.37
CA SER A 23 -8.52 10.22 -1.86
C SER A 23 -8.06 8.76 -1.74
N TYR A 24 -8.97 7.86 -1.38
CA TYR A 24 -8.69 6.42 -1.34
C TYR A 24 -8.49 5.85 -2.75
N GLN A 25 -9.39 6.17 -3.69
CA GLN A 25 -9.33 5.68 -5.06
C GLN A 25 -8.07 6.17 -5.78
N THR A 26 -7.69 7.43 -5.59
CA THR A 26 -6.45 7.99 -6.14
C THR A 26 -5.22 7.23 -5.62
N ALA A 27 -5.12 7.04 -4.30
CA ALA A 27 -3.99 6.33 -3.70
C ALA A 27 -3.95 4.85 -4.12
N LEU A 28 -5.13 4.21 -4.24
CA LEU A 28 -5.26 2.84 -4.72
C LEU A 28 -4.76 2.71 -6.17
N GLU A 29 -5.20 3.59 -7.07
CA GLU A 29 -4.79 3.55 -8.48
C GLU A 29 -3.28 3.68 -8.63
N GLU A 30 -2.65 4.62 -7.91
CA GLU A 30 -1.20 4.79 -7.93
C GLU A 30 -0.47 3.52 -7.50
N VAL A 31 -0.93 2.86 -6.44
CA VAL A 31 -0.32 1.63 -5.94
C VAL A 31 -0.57 0.45 -6.89
N LEU A 32 -1.76 0.32 -7.47
CA LEU A 32 -2.06 -0.74 -8.43
C LEU A 32 -1.28 -0.59 -9.74
N SER A 33 -1.06 0.64 -10.19
CA SER A 33 -0.22 0.96 -11.34
C SER A 33 1.24 0.58 -11.08
N TRP A 34 1.77 0.96 -9.91
CA TRP A 34 3.10 0.56 -9.51
C TRP A 34 3.22 -0.98 -9.36
N LEU A 35 2.26 -1.65 -8.74
CA LEU A 35 2.25 -3.12 -8.62
C LEU A 35 2.32 -3.79 -9.98
N LEU A 36 1.57 -3.31 -10.97
CA LEU A 36 1.62 -3.84 -12.34
C LEU A 36 3.02 -3.70 -12.94
N SER A 37 3.66 -2.53 -12.76
CA SER A 37 5.03 -2.30 -13.23
C SER A 37 6.06 -3.18 -12.52
N ALA A 38 5.90 -3.38 -11.22
CA ALA A 38 6.81 -4.20 -10.42
C ALA A 38 6.68 -5.69 -10.77
N GLU A 39 5.45 -6.18 -10.98
CA GLU A 39 5.16 -7.53 -11.47
C GLU A 39 5.81 -7.78 -12.84
N ASP A 40 5.66 -6.86 -13.80
CA ASP A 40 6.31 -6.94 -15.12
C ASP A 40 7.85 -6.94 -14.99
N THR A 41 8.39 -6.06 -14.14
CA THR A 41 9.83 -5.99 -13.87
C THR A 41 10.37 -7.30 -13.31
N LEU A 42 9.68 -7.93 -12.35
CA LEU A 42 10.09 -9.20 -11.77
C LEU A 42 10.07 -10.33 -12.81
N GLN A 43 9.03 -10.38 -13.64
CA GLN A 43 8.89 -11.34 -14.73
C GLN A 43 10.01 -11.16 -15.78
N ALA A 44 10.42 -9.93 -16.06
CA ALA A 44 11.43 -9.61 -17.05
C ALA A 44 12.87 -10.02 -16.65
N GLN A 45 13.20 -10.16 -15.36
CA GLN A 45 14.59 -10.47 -14.96
C GLN A 45 15.03 -11.92 -15.25
N GLY A 46 14.17 -12.75 -15.86
CA GLY A 46 14.56 -14.04 -16.45
C GLY A 46 15.15 -15.07 -15.48
N GLU A 47 15.75 -16.13 -16.05
CA GLU A 47 16.49 -17.17 -15.32
C GLU A 47 17.91 -16.70 -14.98
N ILE A 48 18.48 -17.25 -13.90
CA ILE A 48 19.86 -16.94 -13.48
C ILE A 48 20.84 -17.52 -14.52
N SER A 49 21.80 -16.69 -14.95
CA SER A 49 22.83 -17.10 -15.91
C SER A 49 23.84 -18.08 -15.31
N ASN A 50 24.58 -18.77 -16.17
CA ASN A 50 25.75 -19.56 -15.78
C ASN A 50 27.06 -18.76 -15.88
N ASP A 51 27.02 -17.55 -16.44
CA ASP A 51 28.17 -16.65 -16.50
C ASP A 51 28.26 -15.80 -15.22
N VAL A 52 29.45 -15.73 -14.63
CA VAL A 52 29.63 -15.09 -13.32
C VAL A 52 29.46 -13.57 -13.35
N GLU A 53 29.76 -12.93 -14.49
CA GLU A 53 29.61 -11.49 -14.63
C GLU A 53 28.13 -11.13 -14.84
N GLU A 54 27.42 -11.92 -15.65
CA GLU A 54 25.96 -11.77 -15.82
C GLU A 54 25.22 -12.01 -14.49
N VAL A 55 25.60 -13.03 -13.70
CA VAL A 55 24.99 -13.28 -12.38
C VAL A 55 25.16 -12.09 -11.43
N LYS A 56 26.32 -11.42 -11.45
CA LYS A 56 26.53 -10.21 -10.62
C LYS A 56 25.61 -9.07 -11.05
N GLU A 57 25.44 -8.87 -12.36
CA GLU A 57 24.52 -7.86 -12.88
C GLU A 57 23.07 -8.17 -12.50
N GLN A 58 22.66 -9.43 -12.63
CA GLN A 58 21.33 -9.90 -12.21
C GLN A 58 21.12 -9.68 -10.71
N PHE A 59 22.13 -9.95 -9.89
CA PHE A 59 22.08 -9.71 -8.45
C PHE A 59 21.88 -8.22 -8.12
N HIS A 60 22.68 -7.32 -8.70
CA HIS A 60 22.54 -5.88 -8.45
C HIS A 60 21.22 -5.31 -8.95
N THR A 61 20.73 -5.81 -10.09
CA THR A 61 19.41 -5.46 -10.62
C THR A 61 18.32 -5.86 -9.63
N HIS A 62 18.40 -7.08 -9.10
CA HIS A 62 17.44 -7.59 -8.15
C HIS A 62 17.53 -6.88 -6.77
N GLU A 63 18.74 -6.50 -6.33
CA GLU A 63 18.95 -5.69 -5.13
C GLU A 63 18.23 -4.33 -5.23
N GLY A 64 18.41 -3.63 -6.35
CA GLY A 64 17.71 -2.36 -6.61
C GLY A 64 16.18 -2.52 -6.64
N TYR A 65 15.71 -3.60 -7.27
CA TYR A 65 14.29 -3.95 -7.27
C TYR A 65 13.73 -4.18 -5.85
N MET A 66 14.47 -4.85 -4.96
CA MET A 66 14.05 -5.06 -3.58
C MET A 66 14.02 -3.76 -2.75
N MET A 67 14.92 -2.82 -3.05
CA MET A 67 14.87 -1.49 -2.44
C MET A 67 13.61 -0.74 -2.86
N ASP A 68 13.25 -0.79 -4.15
CA ASP A 68 12.02 -0.20 -4.66
C ASP A 68 10.78 -0.83 -4.01
N LEU A 69 10.72 -2.16 -3.96
CA LEU A 69 9.67 -2.93 -3.30
C LEU A 69 9.49 -2.48 -1.83
N THR A 70 10.59 -2.38 -1.08
CA THR A 70 10.58 -1.95 0.32
C THR A 70 10.08 -0.52 0.47
N SER A 71 10.46 0.39 -0.44
CA SER A 71 10.03 1.80 -0.38
C SER A 71 8.51 1.95 -0.59
N HIS A 72 7.89 1.04 -1.35
CA HIS A 72 6.46 1.05 -1.65
C HIS A 72 5.60 0.33 -0.61
N GLN A 73 6.19 -0.49 0.27
CA GLN A 73 5.47 -1.18 1.35
C GLN A 73 4.61 -0.23 2.20
N GLY A 74 5.15 0.95 2.53
CA GLY A 74 4.43 1.96 3.30
C GLY A 74 3.20 2.51 2.57
N ARG A 75 3.28 2.66 1.24
CA ARG A 75 2.16 3.15 0.40
C ARG A 75 1.05 2.11 0.33
N VAL A 76 1.39 0.83 0.15
CA VAL A 76 0.42 -0.28 0.20
C VAL A 76 -0.31 -0.29 1.55
N GLY A 77 0.44 -0.22 2.66
CA GLY A 77 -0.12 -0.16 3.99
C GLY A 77 -1.03 1.05 4.21
N ASN A 78 -0.65 2.21 3.69
CA ASN A 78 -1.46 3.42 3.78
C ASN A 78 -2.80 3.28 3.04
N VAL A 79 -2.82 2.74 1.82
CA VAL A 79 -4.07 2.51 1.06
C VAL A 79 -5.01 1.57 1.82
N LEU A 80 -4.49 0.47 2.39
CA LEU A 80 -5.28 -0.44 3.21
C LEU A 80 -5.86 0.26 4.45
N GLN A 81 -5.07 1.13 5.09
CA GLN A 81 -5.52 1.92 6.23
C GLN A 81 -6.59 2.95 5.84
N LEU A 82 -6.47 3.59 4.67
CA LEU A 82 -7.47 4.52 4.14
C LEU A 82 -8.79 3.80 3.85
N GLY A 83 -8.76 2.64 3.19
CA GLY A 83 -9.95 1.84 2.92
C GLY A 83 -10.67 1.40 4.21
N SER A 84 -9.91 0.93 5.21
CA SER A 84 -10.47 0.55 6.51
C SER A 84 -11.09 1.74 7.25
N GLN A 85 -10.46 2.92 7.20
CA GLN A 85 -11.03 4.14 7.78
C GLN A 85 -12.31 4.56 7.05
N LEU A 86 -12.33 4.48 5.72
CA LEU A 86 -13.48 4.86 4.90
C LEU A 86 -14.71 4.01 5.24
N ILE A 87 -14.54 2.69 5.32
CA ILE A 87 -15.58 1.75 5.80
C ILE A 87 -16.02 2.12 7.22
N GLY A 88 -15.06 2.37 8.12
CA GLY A 88 -15.32 2.75 9.51
C GLY A 88 -16.10 4.07 9.69
N THR A 89 -16.16 4.94 8.67
CA THR A 89 -16.98 6.15 8.73
C THR A 89 -18.48 5.87 8.73
N GLY A 90 -18.92 4.72 8.19
CA GLY A 90 -20.33 4.39 7.98
C GLY A 90 -21.07 5.35 7.04
N LYS A 91 -20.33 6.14 6.24
CA LYS A 91 -20.90 7.10 5.26
C LYS A 91 -21.10 6.49 3.87
N LEU A 92 -20.56 5.30 3.62
CA LEU A 92 -20.69 4.58 2.35
C LEU A 92 -22.05 3.87 2.26
N SER A 93 -22.54 3.69 1.04
CA SER A 93 -23.58 2.71 0.76
C SER A 93 -23.05 1.27 0.90
N GLU A 94 -23.95 0.29 1.03
CA GLU A 94 -23.60 -1.13 1.14
C GLU A 94 -22.78 -1.62 -0.07
N ASP A 95 -23.12 -1.15 -1.27
CA ASP A 95 -22.40 -1.47 -2.50
C ASP A 95 -20.98 -0.87 -2.49
N GLU A 96 -20.82 0.40 -2.10
CA GLU A 96 -19.51 1.06 -2.00
C GLU A 96 -18.62 0.43 -0.92
N GLU A 97 -19.19 0.08 0.24
CA GLU A 97 -18.47 -0.62 1.31
C GLU A 97 -17.95 -1.98 0.82
N THR A 98 -18.80 -2.75 0.13
CA THR A 98 -18.44 -4.04 -0.45
C THR A 98 -17.31 -3.87 -1.48
N GLU A 99 -17.42 -2.88 -2.36
CA GLU A 99 -16.41 -2.61 -3.38
C GLU A 99 -15.05 -2.23 -2.76
N VAL A 100 -15.02 -1.35 -1.76
CA VAL A 100 -13.79 -0.97 -1.04
C VAL A 100 -13.16 -2.19 -0.37
N GLN A 101 -13.97 -3.08 0.22
CA GLN A 101 -13.48 -4.29 0.86
C GLN A 101 -12.86 -5.28 -0.16
N GLU A 102 -13.47 -5.43 -1.34
CA GLU A 102 -12.94 -6.24 -2.43
C GLU A 102 -11.63 -5.66 -2.98
N GLN A 103 -11.56 -4.35 -3.18
CA GLN A 103 -10.38 -3.64 -3.65
C GLN A 103 -9.20 -3.79 -2.67
N MET A 104 -9.45 -3.67 -1.37
CA MET A 104 -8.44 -3.93 -0.34
C MET A 104 -7.92 -5.37 -0.35
N ASN A 105 -8.82 -6.35 -0.51
CA ASN A 105 -8.45 -7.76 -0.58
C ASN A 105 -7.60 -8.06 -1.82
N LEU A 106 -7.97 -7.51 -2.98
CA LEU A 106 -7.20 -7.63 -4.22
C LEU A 106 -5.81 -7.01 -4.07
N LEU A 107 -5.72 -5.79 -3.52
CA LEU A 107 -4.45 -5.09 -3.30
C LEU A 107 -3.53 -5.92 -2.39
N ASN A 108 -4.04 -6.38 -1.25
CA ASN A 108 -3.25 -7.17 -0.30
C ASN A 108 -2.78 -8.49 -0.91
N SER A 109 -3.65 -9.18 -1.66
CA SER A 109 -3.31 -10.42 -2.35
C SER A 109 -2.20 -10.22 -3.38
N ARG A 110 -2.31 -9.22 -4.26
CA ARG A 110 -1.29 -8.93 -5.28
C ARG A 110 0.05 -8.55 -4.66
N TRP A 111 0.03 -7.67 -3.66
CA TRP A 111 1.24 -7.28 -2.95
C TRP A 111 1.93 -8.49 -2.29
N GLU A 112 1.19 -9.35 -1.61
CA GLU A 112 1.77 -10.52 -0.95
C GLU A 112 2.33 -11.54 -1.95
N CYS A 113 1.61 -11.80 -3.04
CA CYS A 113 2.11 -12.64 -4.14
C CYS A 113 3.41 -12.09 -4.72
N LEU A 114 3.46 -10.79 -5.02
CA LEU A 114 4.67 -10.13 -5.54
C LEU A 114 5.82 -10.24 -4.54
N ARG A 115 5.55 -9.97 -3.26
CA ARG A 115 6.55 -10.02 -2.18
C ARG A 115 7.14 -11.42 -2.03
N VAL A 116 6.31 -12.46 -2.02
CA VAL A 116 6.77 -13.85 -1.93
C VAL A 116 7.60 -14.24 -3.14
N ALA A 117 7.10 -14.00 -4.36
CA ALA A 117 7.83 -14.31 -5.60
C ALA A 117 9.18 -13.56 -5.68
N SER A 118 9.22 -12.33 -5.18
CA SER A 118 10.45 -11.53 -5.11
C SER A 118 11.48 -12.16 -4.17
N MET A 119 11.05 -12.70 -3.02
CA MET A 119 11.95 -13.36 -2.07
C MET A 119 12.45 -14.72 -2.58
N GLU A 120 11.59 -15.50 -3.25
CA GLU A 120 11.96 -16.80 -3.80
C GLU A 120 13.08 -16.70 -4.84
N LYS A 121 13.16 -15.58 -5.58
CA LYS A 121 14.19 -15.36 -6.59
C LYS A 121 15.61 -15.23 -6.03
N GLN A 122 15.75 -14.92 -4.73
CA GLN A 122 17.04 -14.87 -4.03
C GLN A 122 17.38 -16.15 -3.25
N SER A 123 16.43 -17.10 -3.13
CA SER A 123 16.63 -18.32 -2.37
C SER A 123 17.41 -19.37 -3.15
#